data_AF-A0A536W131-F1
#
_entry.id   AF-A0A536W131-F1
#
_cell.length_a   1.000
_cell.length_b   1.000
_cell.length_c   1.000
_cell.angle_alpha   90.00
_cell.angle_beta   90.00
_cell.angle_gamma   90.00
#
_symmetry.space_group_name_H-M   'P 1'
#
loop_
_entity.id
_entity.type
_entity.pdbx_description
1 polymer ?
#
loop_
_entity_poly.entity_id
_entity_poly.type
_entity_poly.pdbx_seq_one_letter_code
_entity_poly.pdbx_strand_id
1 'polypeptide(L)' 'MPSIKLSDSDLVFHCAADDTILRAGLRAGVPLPYECNVGCCGTCKIELVSGSVEALWG' A
#
# COMPACT_ATOMS: atom_id res chain seq x y z
N MET A 1 7.34 -12.97 -1.59
CA MET A 1 6.21 -12.02 -1.59
C MET A 1 6.18 -11.32 -0.23
N PRO A 2 6.66 -10.07 -0.12
CA PRO A 2 6.69 -9.34 1.14
C PRO A 2 5.31 -9.26 1.81
N SER A 3 5.32 -9.25 3.14
CA SER A 3 4.14 -9.09 4.00
C SER A 3 4.05 -7.64 4.45
N ILE A 4 2.86 -7.04 4.32
CA ILE A 4 2.56 -5.67 4.73
C ILE A 4 1.55 -5.73 5.87
N LYS A 5 1.85 -5.05 6.98
CA LYS A 5 0.96 -4.90 8.13
C LYS A 5 0.57 -3.43 8.28
N LEU A 6 -0.71 -3.16 8.51
CA LEU A 6 -1.16 -1.83 8.91
C LEU A 6 -0.89 -1.62 10.40
N SER A 7 -0.31 -0.47 10.77
CA SER A 7 0.06 -0.18 12.16
C SER A 7 -1.13 -0.16 13.11
N ASP A 8 -2.28 0.31 12.62
CA ASP A 8 -3.44 0.62 13.44
C ASP A 8 -4.45 -0.54 13.48
N SER A 9 -4.07 -1.73 12.99
CA SER A 9 -4.95 -2.91 12.97
C SER A 9 -4.15 -4.22 12.91
N ASP A 10 -4.87 -5.34 12.98
CA ASP A 10 -4.32 -6.68 12.74
C ASP A 10 -4.38 -7.09 11.25
N LEU A 11 -4.73 -6.17 10.35
CA LEU A 11 -4.78 -6.45 8.93
C LEU A 11 -3.37 -6.64 8.36
N VAL A 12 -3.20 -7.77 7.67
CA VAL A 12 -1.97 -8.15 6.99
C VAL A 12 -2.32 -8.59 5.58
N PHE A 13 -1.54 -8.15 4.61
CA PHE A 13 -1.69 -8.55 3.20
C PHE A 13 -0.33 -8.72 2.54
N HIS A 14 -0.33 -9.40 1.40
CA HIS A 14 0.89 -9.70 0.67
C HIS A 14 0.99 -8.83 -0.59
N CYS A 15 2.19 -8.32 -0.85
CA CYS A 15 2.50 -7.53 -2.05
C CYS A 15 3.51 -8.29 -2.91
N ALA A 16 3.26 -8.41 -4.21
CA ALA A 16 4.26 -8.92 -5.14
C ALA A 16 5.33 -7.86 -5.43
N ALA A 17 6.50 -8.27 -5.92
CA ALA A 17 7.61 -7.34 -6.19
C ALA A 17 7.33 -6.41 -7.38
N ASP A 18 6.45 -6.82 -8.29
CA ASP A 18 6.00 -6.11 -9.48
C ASP A 18 4.65 -5.39 -9.28
N ASP A 19 4.19 -5.28 -8.03
CA ASP A 19 2.91 -4.65 -7.69
C ASP A 19 3.07 -3.47 -6.73
N THR A 20 2.02 -2.66 -6.62
CA THR A 20 1.97 -1.55 -5.68
C THR A 20 1.27 -1.94 -4.39
N ILE A 21 1.72 -1.36 -3.27
CA ILE A 21 1.12 -1.59 -1.94
C ILE A 21 -0.40 -1.30 -1.96
N LEU A 22 -0.80 -0.22 -2.63
CA LEU A 22 -2.21 0.14 -2.77
C LEU A 22 -3.01 -0.98 -3.48
N ARG A 23 -2.55 -1.43 -4.65
CA ARG A 23 -3.26 -2.44 -5.44
C ARG A 23 -3.31 -3.78 -4.72
N ALA A 24 -2.22 -4.19 -4.07
CA ALA A 24 -2.16 -5.39 -3.25
C ALA A 24 -3.17 -5.35 -2.10
N GLY A 25 -3.23 -4.23 -1.36
CA GLY A 25 -4.17 -4.06 -0.25
C GLY A 25 -5.62 -4.11 -0.69
N LEU A 26 -5.97 -3.42 -1.78
CA LEU A 26 -7.33 -3.44 -2.32
C LEU A 26 -7.77 -4.84 -2.75
N ARG A 27 -6.89 -5.61 -3.42
CA ARG A 27 -7.20 -7.01 -3.80
C ARG A 27 -7.34 -7.94 -2.60
N ALA A 28 -6.64 -7.65 -1.51
CA ALA A 28 -6.78 -8.37 -0.24
C ALA A 28 -8.02 -7.94 0.57
N GLY A 29 -8.83 -6.99 0.06
CA GLY A 29 -10.02 -6.50 0.75
C GLY A 29 -9.72 -5.51 1.88
N VAL A 30 -8.52 -4.95 1.93
CA VAL A 30 -8.12 -3.96 2.94
C VAL A 30 -8.74 -2.60 2.58
N PRO A 31 -9.43 -1.92 3.52
CA PRO A 31 -10.13 -0.66 3.27
C PRO A 31 -9.16 0.53 3.26
N LEU A 32 -8.24 0.56 2.30
CA LEU A 32 -7.31 1.68 2.11
C LEU A 32 -8.03 2.88 1.48
N PRO A 33 -7.79 4.12 1.93
CA PRO A 33 -8.29 5.30 1.25
C PRO A 33 -7.63 5.41 -0.13
N TYR A 34 -8.40 5.62 -1.19
CA TYR A 34 -7.87 5.84 -2.54
C TYR A 34 -8.88 6.52 -3.44
N GLU A 35 -8.40 7.10 -4.53
CA GLU A 35 -9.25 7.74 -5.54
C GLU A 35 -8.68 7.52 -6.95
N CYS A 36 -7.54 8.13 -7.28
CA CYS A 36 -7.10 8.18 -8.68
C CYS A 36 -6.25 6.97 -9.15
N ASN A 37 -5.56 6.27 -8.23
CA ASN A 37 -4.59 5.19 -8.54
C ASN A 37 -3.51 5.56 -9.59
N VAL A 38 -3.31 6.87 -9.80
CA VAL A 38 -2.32 7.49 -10.70
C VAL A 38 -1.52 8.59 -9.96
N GLY A 39 -1.56 8.56 -8.61
CA GLY A 39 -0.80 9.38 -7.64
C GLY A 39 -0.68 10.87 -7.88
N CYS A 40 -1.72 11.44 -8.45
CA CYS A 40 -1.92 12.87 -8.47
C CYS A 40 -2.70 13.37 -7.23
N CYS A 41 -3.66 12.59 -6.71
CA CYS A 41 -4.58 13.09 -5.67
C CYS A 41 -4.03 13.02 -4.23
N GLY A 42 -3.09 12.11 -3.94
CA GLY A 42 -2.54 11.92 -2.60
C GLY A 42 -3.46 11.22 -1.59
N THR A 43 -4.70 10.86 -1.96
CA THR A 43 -5.68 10.20 -1.07
C THR A 43 -5.16 8.89 -0.47
N CYS A 44 -4.33 8.15 -1.20
CA CYS A 44 -3.74 6.88 -0.76
C CYS A 44 -2.38 7.02 -0.06
N LYS A 45 -2.02 8.22 0.41
CA LYS A 45 -0.75 8.45 1.10
C LYS A 45 -0.73 7.70 2.43
N ILE A 46 0.39 7.04 2.70
CA ILE A 46 0.65 6.30 3.93
C ILE A 46 2.03 6.67 4.47
N GLU A 47 2.21 6.49 5.78
CA GLU A 47 3.51 6.64 6.44
C GLU A 47 4.18 5.27 6.58
N LEU A 48 5.48 5.20 6.30
CA LEU A 48 6.27 3.98 6.50
C LEU A 48 6.77 3.93 7.95
N VAL A 49 6.22 3.01 8.75
CA VAL A 49 6.64 2.81 10.15
C VAL A 49 7.95 2.01 10.24
N SER A 50 8.13 0.99 9.39
CA SER A 50 9.33 0.15 9.39
C SER A 50 9.52 -0.57 8.04
N GLY A 51 10.75 -0.96 7.74
CA GLY A 51 11.11 -1.64 6.48
C GLY A 51 11.60 -0.67 5.41
N SER A 52 11.49 -1.07 4.14
CA SER A 52 11.85 -0.25 2.99
C SER A 52 10.79 -0.34 1.90
N VAL A 53 10.59 0.76 1.19
CA VAL A 53 9.69 0.86 0.03
C VAL A 53 10.39 1.63 -1.08
N GLU A 54 10.01 1.36 -2.32
CA GLU A 54 10.42 2.13 -3.48
C GLU A 54 9.29 3.08 -3.89
N ALA A 55 9.61 4.35 -4.09
CA ALA A 55 8.69 5.31 -4.68
C ALA A 55 8.76 5.18 -6.20
N LEU A 56 7.66 4.78 -6.83
CA LEU A 56 7.58 4.53 -8.27
C LEU A 56 7.39 5.80 -9.12
N TRP A 57 7.17 6.97 -8.48
CA TRP A 57 7.09 8.27 -9.15
C TRP A 57 8.23 9.19 -8.76
N GLY A 58 8.81 9.81 -9.78
CA GLY A 58 9.73 10.94 -9.73
C GLY A 58 9.29 12.03 -10.70
#